data_AF-A0A6I8M8E6-F1
#
_entry.id   AF-A0A6I8M8E6-F1
#
_cell.length_a   1.000
_cell.length_b   1.000
_cell.length_c   1.000
_cell.angle_alpha   90.00
_cell.angle_beta   90.00
_cell.angle_gamma   90.00
#
_symmetry.space_group_name_H-M   'P 1'
#
loop_
_entity.id
_entity.type
_entity.pdbx_description
1 polymer ?
#
loop_
_entity_poly.entity_id
_entity_poly.type
_entity_poly.pdbx_seq_one_letter_code
_entity_poly.pdbx_strand_id
1 'polypeptide(L)' 'MANVKIRIRDGLIERLRNMSGITSDEAFARTIGTSRSTLVDVKSGEREPSLAFAVGIAQAFGLGLSEIVVWESTETAAA' A
#
# COMPACT_ATOMS: atom_id res chain seq x y z
N MET A 1 -6.59 23.58 5.45
CA MET A 1 -6.63 22.38 4.58
C MET A 1 -6.55 21.19 5.50
N ALA A 2 -7.53 20.26 5.44
CA ALA A 2 -7.48 19.06 6.27
C ALA A 2 -6.19 18.28 5.96
N ASN A 3 -5.50 17.83 7.00
CA ASN A 3 -4.32 16.99 6.83
C ASN A 3 -4.80 15.57 6.52
N VAL A 4 -4.65 15.17 5.26
CA VAL A 4 -5.08 13.88 4.74
C VAL A 4 -3.87 12.97 4.67
N LYS A 5 -3.93 11.81 5.34
CA LYS A 5 -2.90 10.78 5.25
C LYS A 5 -3.37 9.65 4.35
N ILE A 6 -2.57 9.28 3.35
CA ILE A 6 -2.87 8.13 2.46
C ILE A 6 -2.13 6.89 2.94
N ARG A 7 -2.82 5.75 2.98
CA ARG A 7 -2.27 4.45 3.39
C ARG A 7 -2.75 3.35 2.45
N ILE A 8 -2.03 2.23 2.42
CA ILE A 8 -2.53 0.99 1.82
C ILE A 8 -3.54 0.36 2.79
N ARG A 9 -4.59 -0.29 2.27
CA ARG A 9 -5.55 -1.04 3.11
C ARG A 9 -4.83 -2.05 3.99
N ASP A 10 -5.21 -2.08 5.26
CA ASP A 10 -4.60 -2.96 6.26
C ASP A 10 -4.71 -4.44 5.84
N GLY A 11 -3.59 -5.16 5.98
CA GLY A 11 -3.47 -6.58 5.63
C GLY A 11 -3.56 -6.90 4.13
N LEU A 12 -3.66 -5.90 3.23
CA LEU A 12 -3.73 -6.14 1.79
C LEU A 12 -2.47 -6.84 1.27
N ILE A 13 -1.29 -6.37 1.67
CA ILE A 13 -0.01 -6.89 1.16
C ILE A 13 0.18 -8.35 1.59
N GLU A 14 -0.12 -8.68 2.85
CA GLU A 14 -0.07 -10.05 3.37
C GLU A 14 -1.06 -10.96 2.63
N ARG A 15 -2.29 -10.48 2.39
CA ARG A 15 -3.29 -11.22 1.61
C ARG A 15 -2.79 -11.52 0.20
N LEU A 16 -2.28 -10.51 -0.51
CA LEU A 16 -1.78 -10.66 -1.87
C LEU A 16 -0.59 -11.61 -1.94
N ARG A 17 0.33 -11.54 -0.98
CA ARG A 17 1.45 -12.49 -0.86
C ARG A 17 0.97 -13.92 -0.72
N ASN A 18 0.02 -14.16 0.18
CA ASN A 18 -0.52 -15.51 0.41
C ASN A 18 -1.25 -16.06 -0.83
N MET A 19 -2.02 -15.23 -1.52
CA MET A 19 -2.76 -15.63 -2.72
C MET A 19 -1.86 -15.90 -3.94
N SER A 20 -0.73 -15.18 -4.05
CA SER A 20 0.20 -15.29 -5.19
C SER A 20 1.38 -16.23 -4.94
N GLY A 21 1.52 -16.77 -3.73
CA GLY A 21 2.67 -17.59 -3.33
C GLY A 21 3.97 -16.78 -3.13
N ILE A 22 3.89 -15.44 -3.05
CA ILE A 22 5.06 -14.59 -2.83
C ILE A 22 5.49 -14.63 -1.36
N THR A 23 6.62 -15.28 -1.10
CA THR A 23 7.08 -15.55 0.27
C THR A 23 7.96 -14.46 0.88
N SER A 24 8.42 -13.46 0.12
CA SER A 24 9.30 -12.39 0.63
C SER A 24 8.87 -10.99 0.21
N ASP A 25 9.16 -10.01 1.07
CA ASP A 25 8.94 -8.59 0.76
C ASP A 25 9.77 -8.14 -0.44
N GLU A 26 10.98 -8.68 -0.61
CA GLU A 26 11.82 -8.40 -1.79
C GLU A 26 11.14 -8.83 -3.10
N ALA A 27 10.58 -10.05 -3.13
CA ALA A 27 9.89 -10.56 -4.31
C ALA A 27 8.61 -9.77 -4.59
N PHE A 28 7.87 -9.39 -3.55
CA PHE A 28 6.67 -8.55 -3.70
C PHE A 28 7.04 -7.17 -4.26
N ALA A 29 8.07 -6.53 -3.69
CA ALA A 29 8.52 -5.22 -4.13
C ALA A 29 8.93 -5.23 -5.62
N ARG A 30 9.68 -6.24 -6.05
CA ARG A 30 10.02 -6.43 -7.47
C ARG A 30 8.79 -6.63 -8.34
N THR A 31 7.81 -7.40 -7.88
CA THR A 31 6.56 -7.67 -8.61
C THR A 31 5.79 -6.39 -8.92
N ILE A 32 5.78 -5.44 -7.98
CA ILE A 32 5.07 -4.15 -8.14
C ILE A 32 5.99 -3.02 -8.62
N GLY A 33 7.24 -3.32 -9.00
CA GLY A 33 8.18 -2.33 -9.54
C GLY A 33 8.71 -1.31 -8.54
N THR A 34 8.91 -1.69 -7.27
CA THR A 34 9.45 -0.82 -6.22
C THR A 34 10.65 -1.46 -5.48
N SER A 35 11.29 -0.68 -4.59
CA SER A 35 12.34 -1.20 -3.72
C SER A 35 11.75 -1.87 -2.48
N ARG A 36 12.45 -2.88 -1.93
CA ARG A 36 12.05 -3.49 -0.65
C ARG A 36 11.96 -2.47 0.48
N SER A 37 12.88 -1.51 0.56
CA SER A 37 12.82 -0.44 1.56
C SER A 37 11.52 0.36 1.44
N THR A 38 11.13 0.76 0.23
CA THR A 38 9.87 1.48 0.00
C THR A 38 8.67 0.64 0.41
N LEU A 39 8.67 -0.66 0.09
CA LEU A 39 7.62 -1.57 0.54
C LEU A 39 7.54 -1.62 2.07
N VAL A 40 8.68 -1.75 2.76
CA VAL A 40 8.72 -1.80 4.23
C VAL A 40 8.23 -0.48 4.85
N ASP A 41 8.72 0.66 4.40
CA ASP A 41 8.33 1.98 4.90
C ASP A 41 6.82 2.25 4.70
N VAL A 42 6.27 1.81 3.56
CA VAL A 42 4.83 1.92 3.26
C VAL A 42 4.01 0.96 4.14
N LYS A 43 4.49 -0.27 4.36
CA LYS A 43 3.84 -1.24 5.24
C LYS A 43 3.82 -0.78 6.71
N SER A 44 4.90 -0.15 7.18
CA SER A 44 4.97 0.38 8.56
C SER A 44 4.23 1.71 8.73
N GLY A 45 3.81 2.35 7.63
CA GLY A 45 3.12 3.65 7.66
C GLY A 45 4.06 4.83 7.91
N GLU A 46 5.38 4.61 7.85
CA GLU A 46 6.43 5.63 7.88
C GLU A 46 6.45 6.46 6.59
N ARG A 47 6.01 5.87 5.48
CA ARG A 47 5.88 6.52 4.16
C ARG A 47 4.49 6.32 3.57
N GLU A 48 3.94 7.37 2.99
CA GLU A 48 2.73 7.25 2.17
C GLU A 48 3.02 6.52 0.84
N PRO A 49 2.12 5.64 0.38
CA PRO A 49 2.30 5.02 -0.92
C PRO A 49 2.20 6.09 -2.03
N SER A 50 3.15 6.07 -2.96
CA SER A 50 3.00 6.87 -4.19
C SER A 50 1.91 6.29 -5.08
N LEU A 51 1.38 7.09 -6.01
CA LEU A 51 0.44 6.58 -7.00
C LEU A 51 1.06 5.45 -7.86
N ALA A 52 2.35 5.56 -8.18
CA ALA A 52 3.06 4.51 -8.91
C ALA A 52 3.11 3.18 -8.12
N PHE A 53 3.30 3.24 -6.80
CA PHE A 53 3.25 2.06 -5.93
C PHE A 53 1.86 1.40 -5.97
N ALA A 54 0.79 2.20 -5.87
CA ALA A 54 -0.58 1.69 -5.94
C ALA A 54 -0.91 1.11 -7.33
N VAL A 55 -0.47 1.76 -8.41
CA VAL A 55 -0.63 1.26 -9.78
C VAL A 55 0.15 -0.04 -9.99
N GLY A 56 1.34 -0.19 -9.41
CA GLY A 56 2.11 -1.42 -9.45
C GLY A 56 1.35 -2.60 -8.84
N ILE A 57 0.68 -2.39 -7.70
CA ILE A 57 -0.21 -3.39 -7.11
C ILE A 57 -1.40 -3.67 -8.03
N ALA A 58 -2.05 -2.63 -8.56
CA ALA A 58 -3.21 -2.77 -9.44
C ALA A 58 -2.90 -3.63 -10.66
N GLN A 59 -1.76 -3.37 -11.33
CA GLN A 59 -1.34 -4.12 -12.51
C GLN A 59 -0.92 -5.56 -12.17
N ALA A 60 -0.19 -5.76 -11.07
CA ALA A 60 0.30 -7.08 -10.68
C ALA A 60 -0.82 -8.04 -10.24
N PHE A 61 -1.89 -7.51 -9.63
CA PHE A 61 -2.93 -8.33 -8.98
C PHE A 61 -4.35 -8.11 -9.53
N GLY A 62 -4.51 -7.26 -10.55
CA GLY A 62 -5.81 -7.03 -11.20
C GLY A 62 -6.83 -6.29 -10.31
N LEU A 63 -6.36 -5.39 -9.46
CA LEU A 63 -7.19 -4.65 -8.50
C LEU A 63 -7.46 -3.20 -8.96
N GLY A 64 -8.59 -2.65 -8.54
CA GLY A 64 -8.86 -1.22 -8.63
C GLY A 64 -8.13 -0.41 -7.56
N LEU A 65 -7.80 0.85 -7.83
CA LEU A 65 -7.11 1.72 -6.86
C LEU A 65 -7.90 1.88 -5.54
N SER A 66 -9.24 1.91 -5.60
CA SER A 66 -10.11 1.97 -4.42
C SER A 66 -9.99 0.74 -3.52
N GLU A 67 -9.55 -0.41 -4.04
CA GLU A 67 -9.29 -1.63 -3.27
C GLU A 67 -7.89 -1.64 -2.65
N ILE A 68 -7.03 -0.68 -3.02
CA ILE A 68 -5.62 -0.63 -2.62
C ILE A 68 -5.37 0.47 -1.60
N VAL A 69 -5.81 1.70 -1.88
CA VAL A 69 -5.53 2.87 -1.05
C VAL A 69 -6.75 3.31 -0.25
N VAL A 70 -6.49 3.82 0.94
CA VAL A 70 -7.44 4.53 1.81
C VAL A 70 -6.82 5.84 2.24
N TRP A 71 -7.66 6.81 2.58
CA TRP A 71 -7.21 8.07 3.15
C TRP A 71 -7.95 8.33 4.45
N GLU A 72 -7.25 8.95 5.39
CA GLU A 72 -7.80 9.36 6.67
C GLU A 72 -7.64 10.87 6.80
N SER A 73 -8.75 11.56 7.09
CA SER A 73 -8.69 12.95 7.51
C SER A 73 -8.24 12.97 8.96
N THR A 74 -7.07 13.56 9.23
CA THR A 74 -6.65 13.92 10.59
C THR A 74 -7.35 15.22 11.01
N GLU A 75 -8.69 15.23 10.94
CA GLU A 75 -9.49 16.21 11.61
C GLU A 75 -9.93 15.55 12.91
N THR A 76 -9.31 15.95 14.03
CA THR A 76 -9.77 15.60 15.36
C THR A 76 -11.26 15.90 15.40
N ALA A 77 -12.09 14.87 15.50
CA ALA A 77 -13.46 15.02 15.97
C ALA A 77 -13.35 15.54 17.41
N ALA A 78 -13.29 16.86 17.54
CA ALA A 78 -13.53 17.55 18.78
C ALA A 78 -15.02 17.34 19.08
N ALA A 79 -15.30 16.30 19.87
CA ALA A 79 -16.57 16.08 20.55
C ALA A 79 -16.26 15.83 22.02
#